data_AF-B2W0F3-F1
#
_entry.id   AF-B2W0F3-F1
#
_cell.length_a   1.000
_cell.length_b   1.000
_cell.length_c   1.000
_cell.angle_alpha   90.00
_cell.angle_beta   90.00
_cell.angle_gamma   90.00
#
_symmetry.space_group_name_H-M   'P 1'
#
loop_
_entity.id
_entity.type
_entity.pdbx_description
1 polymer ?
#
loop_
_entity_poly.entity_id
_entity_poly.type
_entity_poly.pdbx_seq_one_letter_code
_entity_poly.pdbx_strand_id
1 'polypeptide(L)'
;MAAVRLLPFVVIGVTANLVSGSLLHLIKVYMVLYVIASIFLVVGGGQLIVYLNPNPSTALIYGLSFIVAVGTGLSMITRYTVATLTLKPDVGPGLKLQNVSQIGGQVIALAIAGQIYQSTAIKELKAALSGQGFTEAEIKSAVAGSQSALLHQLSGELRERAIEAIAHAMQMPFVTIPVAGVVMLFATFCMKREKLFSRAVAVGG
;
A
#
# COMPACT_ATOMS: atom_id res chain seq x y z
N MET A 1 18.70 -0.81 -9.33
CA MET A 1 18.78 0.17 -8.22
C MET A 1 17.44 0.41 -7.49
N ALA A 2 16.26 0.16 -8.09
CA ALA A 2 14.97 0.31 -7.41
C ALA A 2 14.76 -0.67 -6.23
N ALA A 3 15.15 -1.95 -6.38
CA ALA A 3 15.01 -2.97 -5.33
C ALA A 3 15.75 -2.61 -4.03
N VAL A 4 16.94 -2.01 -4.14
CA VAL A 4 17.73 -1.57 -2.96
C VAL A 4 17.00 -0.46 -2.19
N ARG A 5 16.25 0.40 -2.88
CA ARG A 5 15.49 1.48 -2.23
C ARG A 5 14.24 0.97 -1.50
N LEU A 6 13.75 -0.23 -1.84
CA LEU A 6 12.61 -0.88 -1.17
C LEU A 6 13.02 -1.70 0.05
N LEU A 7 14.29 -2.10 0.17
CA LEU A 7 14.78 -2.93 1.28
C LEU A 7 14.43 -2.37 2.67
N PRO A 8 14.60 -1.06 2.98
CA PRO A 8 14.25 -0.53 4.28
C PRO A 8 12.78 -0.77 4.62
N PHE A 9 11.87 -0.51 3.67
CA PHE A 9 10.44 -0.74 3.83
C PHE A 9 10.12 -2.20 4.19
N VAL A 10 10.75 -3.15 3.48
CA VAL A 10 10.56 -4.58 3.71
C VAL A 10 11.06 -4.99 5.09
N VAL A 11 12.26 -4.56 5.48
CA VAL A 11 12.85 -4.90 6.79
C VAL A 11 11.97 -4.38 7.93
N ILE A 12 11.50 -3.14 7.83
CA ILE A 12 10.60 -2.54 8.83
C ILE A 12 9.27 -3.31 8.87
N GLY A 13 8.68 -3.61 7.71
CA GLY A 13 7.42 -4.34 7.61
C GLY A 13 7.51 -5.74 8.23
N VAL A 14 8.59 -6.48 7.95
CA VAL A 14 8.85 -7.81 8.55
C VAL A 14 9.06 -7.70 10.05
N THR A 15 9.79 -6.69 10.52
CA THR A 15 10.01 -6.46 11.95
C THR A 15 8.70 -6.14 12.67
N ALA A 16 7.90 -5.23 12.13
CA ALA A 16 6.58 -4.90 12.68
C ALA A 16 5.63 -6.10 12.69
N ASN A 17 5.72 -6.95 11.66
CA ASN A 17 4.98 -8.19 11.58
C ASN A 17 5.37 -9.19 12.68
N LEU A 18 6.66 -9.39 12.94
CA LEU A 18 7.13 -10.21 14.07
C LEU A 18 6.65 -9.66 15.42
N VAL A 19 6.70 -8.34 15.59
CA VAL A 19 6.22 -7.65 16.79
C VAL A 19 4.71 -7.79 16.97
N SER A 20 3.94 -7.84 15.87
CA SER A 20 2.48 -7.99 15.92
C SER A 20 2.01 -9.25 16.66
N GLY A 21 2.73 -10.37 16.49
CA GLY A 21 2.42 -11.63 17.18
C GLY A 21 2.62 -11.52 18.70
N SER A 22 3.71 -10.85 19.11
CA SER A 22 4.00 -10.59 20.53
C SER A 22 2.99 -9.61 21.14
N LEU A 23 2.65 -8.54 20.42
CA LEU A 23 1.62 -7.58 20.84
C LEU A 23 0.25 -8.24 20.98
N LEU A 24 -0.11 -9.17 20.09
CA LEU A 24 -1.38 -9.87 20.16
C LEU A 24 -1.50 -10.71 21.44
N HIS A 25 -0.40 -11.33 21.88
CA HIS A 25 -0.34 -12.06 23.15
C HIS A 25 -0.57 -11.13 24.36
N LEU A 26 0.00 -9.92 24.33
CA LEU A 26 -0.12 -8.92 25.40
C LEU A 26 -1.49 -8.23 25.43
N ILE A 27 -1.95 -7.73 24.28
CA ILE A 27 -3.15 -6.90 24.14
C ILE A 27 -4.42 -7.75 24.24
N LYS A 28 -4.35 -9.04 23.90
CA LYS A 28 -5.43 -10.06 23.93
C LYS A 28 -6.67 -9.75 23.07
N VAL A 29 -6.87 -8.51 22.63
CA VAL A 29 -7.94 -8.05 21.76
C VAL A 29 -7.36 -7.67 20.41
N TYR A 30 -7.57 -8.50 19.40
CA TYR A 30 -7.01 -8.28 18.06
C TYR A 30 -7.54 -7.03 17.37
N MET A 31 -8.79 -6.62 17.67
CA MET A 31 -9.40 -5.42 17.09
C MET A 31 -8.51 -4.18 17.27
N VAL A 32 -7.90 -4.02 18.45
CA VAL A 32 -7.04 -2.87 18.76
C VAL A 32 -5.83 -2.80 17.83
N LEU A 33 -5.24 -3.95 17.48
CA LEU A 33 -4.11 -4.00 16.55
C LEU A 33 -4.50 -3.55 15.15
N TYR A 34 -5.69 -3.94 14.67
CA TYR A 34 -6.17 -3.45 13.36
C TYR A 34 -6.50 -1.97 13.39
N VAL A 35 -7.03 -1.44 14.50
CA VAL A 35 -7.27 0.01 14.64
C VAL A 35 -5.95 0.77 14.57
N ILE A 36 -4.94 0.35 15.34
CA ILE A 36 -3.60 0.93 15.30
C ILE A 36 -3.04 0.86 13.88
N ALA A 37 -3.00 -0.33 13.28
CA ALA A 37 -2.53 -0.52 11.91
C ALA A 37 -3.25 0.40 10.91
N SER A 38 -4.57 0.59 11.06
CA SER A 38 -5.37 1.44 10.18
C SER A 38 -4.98 2.91 10.32
N ILE A 39 -4.79 3.39 11.55
CA ILE A 39 -4.33 4.77 11.81
C ILE A 39 -2.96 5.00 11.16
N PHE A 40 -2.02 4.08 11.31
CA PHE A 40 -0.71 4.17 10.67
C PHE A 40 -0.82 4.23 9.13
N LEU A 41 -1.70 3.43 8.52
CA LEU A 41 -1.93 3.47 7.06
C LEU A 41 -2.58 4.77 6.59
N VAL A 42 -3.57 5.30 7.32
CA VAL A 42 -4.26 6.55 6.98
C VAL A 42 -3.32 7.74 7.14
N VAL A 43 -2.61 7.85 8.27
CA VAL A 43 -1.69 8.96 8.54
C VAL A 43 -0.49 8.89 7.60
N GLY A 44 0.18 7.74 7.51
CA GLY A 44 1.35 7.55 6.66
C GLY A 44 1.02 7.70 5.18
N GLY A 45 -0.04 7.05 4.71
CA GLY A 45 -0.48 7.11 3.32
C GLY A 45 -1.05 8.46 2.93
N GLY A 46 -1.83 9.09 3.80
CA GLY A 46 -2.39 10.43 3.57
C GLY A 46 -1.31 11.49 3.46
N GLN A 47 -0.34 11.49 4.39
CA GLN A 47 0.81 12.39 4.30
C GLN A 47 1.69 12.08 3.10
N LEU A 48 1.84 10.80 2.72
CA LEU A 48 2.60 10.44 1.53
C LEU A 48 2.05 11.10 0.28
N ILE A 49 0.73 11.20 0.13
CA ILE A 49 0.10 11.86 -1.03
C ILE A 49 0.29 13.38 -0.97
N VAL A 50 0.11 13.99 0.20
CA VAL A 50 0.21 15.45 0.36
C VAL A 50 1.63 15.96 0.15
N TYR A 51 2.64 15.18 0.57
CA TYR A 51 4.04 15.59 0.55
C TYR A 51 4.87 14.95 -0.56
N LEU A 52 4.29 14.07 -1.39
CA LEU A 52 4.91 13.65 -2.65
C LEU A 52 4.86 14.83 -3.62
N ASN A 53 5.87 15.69 -3.54
CA ASN A 53 6.15 16.68 -4.58
C ASN A 53 7.13 16.09 -5.61
N PRO A 54 7.31 16.70 -6.79
CA PRO A 54 8.30 16.27 -7.78
C PRO A 54 9.74 16.26 -7.26
N ASN A 55 10.04 17.07 -6.23
CA ASN A 55 11.31 17.07 -5.48
C ASN A 55 11.08 16.80 -3.98
N PRO A 56 10.73 15.56 -3.60
CA PRO A 56 10.52 15.22 -2.20
C PRO A 56 11.87 15.07 -1.50
N SER A 57 11.96 15.52 -0.24
CA SER A 57 13.15 15.21 0.55
C SER A 57 13.22 13.69 0.77
N THR A 58 14.39 13.10 0.54
CA THR A 58 14.62 11.66 0.72
C THR A 58 14.23 11.20 2.12
N ALA A 59 14.48 12.04 3.14
CA ALA A 59 14.11 11.78 4.52
C ALA A 59 12.59 11.67 4.72
N LEU A 60 11.78 12.53 4.07
CA LEU A 60 10.32 12.45 4.15
C LEU A 60 9.79 11.16 3.54
N ILE A 61 10.29 10.75 2.36
CA ILE A 61 9.86 9.49 1.74
C ILE A 61 10.15 8.31 2.66
N TYR A 62 11.36 8.22 3.19
CA TYR A 62 11.73 7.10 4.07
C TYR A 62 10.97 7.12 5.40
N GLY A 63 10.75 8.30 6.00
CA GLY A 63 9.97 8.46 7.22
C GLY A 63 8.50 8.05 7.04
N LEU A 64 7.85 8.50 5.96
CA LEU A 64 6.46 8.14 5.67
C LEU A 64 6.34 6.66 5.26
N SER A 65 7.30 6.16 4.50
CA SER A 65 7.39 4.73 4.16
C SER A 65 7.55 3.86 5.41
N PHE A 66 8.28 4.31 6.43
CA PHE A 66 8.38 3.63 7.72
C PHE A 66 7.01 3.52 8.40
N ILE A 67 6.25 4.61 8.47
CA ILE A 67 4.90 4.63 9.09
C ILE A 67 3.97 3.65 8.37
N VAL A 68 3.97 3.67 7.04
CA VAL A 68 3.16 2.75 6.21
C VAL A 68 3.62 1.29 6.39
N ALA A 69 4.93 1.03 6.45
CA ALA A 69 5.48 -0.30 6.66
C ALA A 69 5.05 -0.89 8.01
N VAL A 70 5.06 -0.08 9.07
CA VAL A 70 4.58 -0.49 10.40
C VAL A 70 3.10 -0.87 10.36
N GLY A 71 2.24 -0.01 9.80
CA GLY A 71 0.80 -0.30 9.69
C GLY A 71 0.51 -1.56 8.86
N THR A 72 1.23 -1.74 7.75
CA THR A 72 1.11 -2.93 6.90
C THR A 72 1.57 -4.18 7.65
N GLY A 73 2.73 -4.13 8.29
CA GLY A 73 3.30 -5.26 9.03
C GLY A 73 2.41 -5.73 10.17
N LEU A 74 1.85 -4.80 10.96
CA LEU A 74 0.98 -5.11 12.10
C LEU A 74 -0.31 -5.86 11.72
N SER A 75 -0.83 -5.66 10.50
CA SER A 75 -2.07 -6.29 10.04
C SER A 75 -1.84 -7.59 9.24
N MET A 76 -0.61 -7.84 8.77
CA MET A 76 -0.37 -8.83 7.72
C MET A 76 -0.60 -10.28 8.20
N ILE A 77 0.01 -10.68 9.32
CA ILE A 77 -0.09 -12.05 9.85
C ILE A 77 -1.12 -12.19 10.96
N THR A 78 -1.49 -11.10 11.65
CA THR A 78 -2.51 -11.10 12.71
C THR A 78 -3.80 -11.83 12.29
N ARG A 79 -4.21 -11.75 11.02
CA ARG A 79 -5.40 -12.42 10.48
C ARG A 79 -5.30 -13.94 10.54
N TYR A 80 -4.13 -14.49 10.22
CA TYR A 80 -3.86 -15.93 10.27
C TYR A 80 -3.91 -16.44 11.71
N THR A 81 -3.32 -15.71 12.66
CA THR A 81 -3.36 -16.08 14.08
C THR A 81 -4.78 -16.03 14.65
N VAL A 82 -5.59 -15.04 14.26
CA VAL A 82 -7.00 -14.98 14.67
C VAL A 82 -7.76 -16.20 14.13
N ALA A 83 -7.64 -16.47 12.83
CA ALA A 83 -8.34 -17.58 12.17
C ALA A 83 -8.03 -18.95 12.79
N THR A 84 -6.77 -19.24 13.16
CA THR A 84 -6.41 -20.52 13.79
C THR A 84 -6.97 -20.68 15.20
N LEU A 85 -7.24 -19.58 15.90
CA LEU A 85 -7.75 -19.57 17.26
C LEU A 85 -9.28 -19.58 17.30
N THR A 86 -9.96 -18.95 16.34
CA THR A 86 -11.42 -18.77 16.36
C THR A 86 -12.21 -19.77 15.54
N LEU A 87 -11.61 -20.39 14.51
CA LEU A 87 -12.34 -21.21 13.53
C LEU A 87 -12.24 -22.72 13.80
N LYS A 88 -12.10 -23.19 15.04
CA LYS A 88 -12.06 -24.64 15.30
C LYS A 88 -13.47 -25.24 15.17
N PRO A 89 -13.67 -26.36 14.41
CA PRO A 89 -12.65 -27.22 13.76
C PRO A 89 -12.22 -26.80 12.33
N ASP A 90 -12.91 -25.86 11.69
CA ASP A 90 -12.72 -25.39 10.31
C ASP A 90 -11.48 -24.50 10.03
N VAL A 91 -10.38 -24.72 10.75
CA VAL A 91 -9.16 -23.90 10.59
C VAL A 91 -8.62 -24.00 9.16
N GLY A 92 -8.57 -25.22 8.59
CA GLY A 92 -8.06 -25.45 7.24
C GLY A 92 -8.78 -24.63 6.15
N PRO A 93 -10.12 -24.77 6.01
CA PRO A 93 -10.92 -23.94 5.11
C PRO A 93 -10.76 -22.43 5.36
N GLY A 94 -10.74 -22.01 6.63
CA GLY A 94 -10.56 -20.59 7.01
C GLY A 94 -9.24 -20.01 6.52
N LEU A 95 -8.14 -20.74 6.67
CA LEU A 95 -6.83 -20.31 6.18
C LEU A 95 -6.76 -20.24 4.64
N LYS A 96 -7.43 -21.17 3.95
CA LYS A 96 -7.54 -21.11 2.48
C LYS A 96 -8.28 -19.86 2.04
N LEU A 97 -9.41 -19.54 2.66
CA LEU A 97 -10.17 -18.33 2.38
C LEU A 97 -9.33 -17.05 2.64
N GLN A 98 -8.53 -17.03 3.70
CA GLN A 98 -7.63 -15.93 4.01
C GLN A 98 -6.58 -15.70 2.92
N ASN A 99 -5.98 -16.78 2.39
CA ASN A 99 -5.00 -16.71 1.29
C ASN A 99 -5.65 -16.21 0.00
N VAL A 100 -6.81 -16.76 -0.37
CA VAL A 100 -7.57 -16.32 -1.56
C VAL A 100 -7.92 -14.84 -1.46
N SER A 101 -8.42 -14.41 -0.30
CA SER A 101 -8.77 -13.00 -0.06
C SER A 101 -7.55 -12.08 -0.11
N GLN A 102 -6.39 -12.53 0.39
CA GLN A 102 -5.16 -11.74 0.36
C GLN A 102 -4.62 -11.58 -1.07
N ILE A 103 -4.42 -12.68 -1.78
CA ILE A 103 -3.87 -12.66 -3.14
C ILE A 103 -4.87 -11.98 -4.09
N GLY A 104 -6.15 -12.33 -4.02
CA GLY A 104 -7.19 -11.70 -4.82
C GLY A 104 -7.31 -10.21 -4.56
N GLY A 105 -7.27 -9.80 -3.28
CA GLY A 105 -7.28 -8.39 -2.90
C GLY A 105 -6.07 -7.62 -3.44
N GLN A 106 -4.87 -8.23 -3.43
CA GLN A 106 -3.66 -7.62 -4.01
C GLN A 106 -3.79 -7.42 -5.52
N VAL A 107 -4.34 -8.40 -6.25
CA VAL A 107 -4.56 -8.30 -7.70
C VAL A 107 -5.54 -7.17 -8.02
N ILE A 108 -6.66 -7.09 -7.29
CA ILE A 108 -7.66 -6.03 -7.48
C ILE A 108 -7.05 -4.66 -7.17
N ALA A 109 -6.33 -4.52 -6.06
CA ALA A 109 -5.68 -3.27 -5.68
C ALA A 109 -4.65 -2.83 -6.73
N LEU A 110 -3.85 -3.76 -7.26
CA LEU A 110 -2.88 -3.49 -8.32
C LEU A 110 -3.56 -3.06 -9.62
N ALA A 111 -4.67 -3.68 -10.00
CA ALA A 111 -5.43 -3.29 -11.17
C ALA A 111 -5.99 -1.86 -11.04
N ILE A 112 -6.56 -1.53 -9.87
CA ILE A 112 -7.06 -0.18 -9.58
C ILE A 112 -5.92 0.84 -9.63
N ALA A 113 -4.79 0.56 -8.95
CA ALA A 113 -3.61 1.41 -8.96
C ALA A 113 -3.07 1.63 -10.38
N GLY A 114 -3.01 0.57 -11.20
CA GLY A 114 -2.60 0.65 -12.60
C GLY A 114 -3.53 1.50 -13.45
N GLN A 115 -4.85 1.39 -13.25
CA GLN A 115 -5.83 2.23 -13.95
C GLN A 115 -5.75 3.71 -13.52
N ILE A 116 -5.55 3.98 -12.22
CA ILE A 116 -5.33 5.34 -11.71
C ILE A 116 -4.07 5.94 -12.35
N TYR A 117 -2.97 5.19 -12.39
CA TYR A 117 -1.73 5.62 -13.04
C TYR A 117 -1.95 5.92 -14.52
N GLN A 118 -2.51 4.97 -15.27
CA GLN A 118 -2.68 5.12 -16.72
C GLN A 118 -3.61 6.29 -17.08
N SER A 119 -4.75 6.40 -16.42
CA SER A 119 -5.70 7.48 -16.67
C SER A 119 -5.12 8.86 -16.33
N THR A 120 -4.41 8.97 -15.22
CA THR A 120 -3.73 10.21 -14.82
C THR A 120 -2.59 10.54 -15.78
N ALA A 121 -1.72 9.57 -16.11
CA ALA A 121 -0.59 9.78 -17.00
C ALA A 121 -1.05 10.28 -18.39
N ILE A 122 -2.10 9.68 -18.96
CA ILE A 122 -2.65 10.12 -20.24
C ILE A 122 -3.19 11.56 -20.13
N LYS A 123 -3.90 11.89 -19.05
CA LYS A 123 -4.46 13.23 -18.84
C LYS A 123 -3.35 14.28 -18.72
N GLU A 124 -2.36 14.05 -17.87
CA GLU A 124 -1.26 14.98 -17.62
C GLU A 124 -0.37 15.13 -18.86
N LEU A 125 -0.07 14.04 -19.58
CA LEU A 125 0.70 14.10 -20.82
C LEU A 125 -0.06 14.83 -21.94
N LYS A 126 -1.38 14.62 -22.07
CA LYS A 126 -2.20 15.39 -23.03
C LYS A 126 -2.16 16.89 -22.73
N ALA A 127 -2.17 17.28 -21.46
CA ALA A 127 -2.06 18.67 -21.06
C ALA A 127 -0.65 19.24 -21.36
N ALA A 128 0.40 18.52 -20.96
CA ALA A 128 1.79 18.93 -21.14
C ALA A 128 2.22 19.04 -22.61
N LEU A 129 1.66 18.20 -23.48
CA LEU A 129 1.97 18.13 -24.92
C LEU A 129 0.89 18.81 -25.79
N SER A 130 -0.03 19.55 -25.18
CA SER A 130 -1.08 20.26 -25.91
C SER A 130 -0.49 21.25 -26.92
N GLY A 131 -1.08 21.31 -28.12
CA GLY A 131 -0.62 22.19 -29.20
C GLY A 131 0.56 21.67 -30.04
N GLN A 132 1.09 20.48 -29.75
CA GLN A 132 2.25 19.91 -30.45
C GLN A 132 1.89 18.87 -31.53
N GLY A 133 0.60 18.61 -31.76
CA GLY A 133 0.12 17.76 -32.85
C GLY A 133 0.27 16.25 -32.66
N PHE A 134 0.71 15.79 -31.48
CA PHE A 134 0.85 14.35 -31.20
C PHE A 134 -0.50 13.62 -31.21
N THR A 135 -0.48 12.41 -31.76
CA THR A 135 -1.64 11.52 -31.77
C THR A 135 -1.90 10.90 -30.40
N GLU A 136 -3.12 10.44 -30.16
CA GLU A 136 -3.47 9.78 -28.89
C GLU A 136 -2.69 8.47 -28.67
N ALA A 137 -2.34 7.76 -29.74
CA ALA A 137 -1.53 6.55 -29.68
C ALA A 137 -0.10 6.84 -29.20
N GLU A 138 0.49 7.92 -29.72
CA GLU A 138 1.81 8.41 -29.32
C GLU A 138 1.85 8.82 -27.84
N ILE A 139 0.83 9.56 -27.38
CA ILE A 139 0.72 9.95 -25.96
C ILE A 139 0.54 8.73 -25.05
N LYS A 140 -0.27 7.74 -25.46
CA LYS A 140 -0.41 6.47 -24.72
C LYS A 140 0.91 5.70 -24.65
N SER A 141 1.72 5.74 -25.70
CA SER A 141 3.06 5.13 -25.70
C SER A 141 4.01 5.81 -24.72
N ALA A 142 3.81 7.10 -24.43
CA ALA A 142 4.61 7.87 -23.48
C ALA A 142 4.32 7.54 -22.01
N VAL A 143 3.17 6.90 -21.72
CA VAL A 143 2.83 6.38 -20.37
C VAL A 143 3.82 5.32 -19.89
N ALA A 144 4.51 4.64 -20.81
CA ALA A 144 5.60 3.71 -20.52
C ALA A 144 6.82 4.39 -19.84
N GLY A 145 6.80 5.72 -19.71
CA GLY A 145 7.86 6.47 -19.02
C GLY A 145 9.09 6.64 -19.90
N SER A 146 10.25 6.73 -19.26
CA SER A 146 11.54 7.01 -19.91
C SER A 146 11.97 6.03 -21.00
N GLN A 147 11.23 4.93 -21.20
CA GLN A 147 11.45 3.95 -22.28
C GLN A 147 10.66 4.26 -23.55
N SER A 148 9.78 5.28 -23.54
CA SER A 148 9.01 5.65 -24.71
C SER A 148 9.86 6.33 -25.77
N ALA A 149 9.70 5.90 -27.03
CA ALA A 149 10.31 6.55 -28.19
C ALA A 149 9.94 8.04 -28.29
N LEU A 150 8.72 8.41 -27.86
CA LEU A 150 8.28 9.80 -27.85
C LEU A 150 9.11 10.65 -26.89
N LEU A 151 9.35 10.18 -25.67
CA LEU A 151 10.17 10.90 -24.68
C LEU A 151 11.64 11.07 -25.10
N HIS A 152 12.14 10.18 -25.98
CA HIS A 152 13.45 10.32 -26.60
C HIS A 152 13.48 11.33 -27.75
N GLN A 153 12.35 11.55 -28.43
CA GLN A 153 12.21 12.54 -29.50
C GLN A 153 11.97 13.95 -28.96
N LEU A 154 11.39 14.07 -27.75
CA LEU A 154 11.22 15.36 -27.08
C LEU A 154 12.57 15.93 -26.61
N SER A 155 12.77 17.24 -26.80
CA SER A 155 13.95 17.97 -26.36
C SER A 155 13.60 19.21 -25.55
N GLY A 156 14.53 19.66 -24.70
CA GLY A 156 14.40 20.86 -23.89
C GLY A 156 13.21 20.85 -22.94
N GLU A 157 12.54 21.99 -22.83
CA GLU A 157 11.44 22.25 -21.91
C GLU A 157 10.26 21.27 -22.05
N LEU A 158 9.98 20.79 -23.27
CA LEU A 158 8.86 19.89 -23.50
C LEU A 158 9.09 18.49 -22.89
N ARG A 159 10.35 18.04 -22.89
CA ARG A 159 10.74 16.78 -22.25
C ARG A 159 10.64 16.87 -20.75
N GLU A 160 11.05 18.00 -20.17
CA GLU A 160 10.95 18.23 -18.72
C GLU A 160 9.49 18.24 -18.26
N ARG A 161 8.61 18.96 -18.97
CA ARG A 161 7.16 18.94 -18.70
C ARG A 161 6.55 17.55 -18.80
N ALA A 162 6.97 16.75 -19.79
CA ALA A 162 6.49 15.37 -19.94
C ALA A 162 6.99 14.45 -18.81
N ILE A 163 8.24 14.60 -18.36
CA ILE A 163 8.80 13.86 -17.22
C ILE A 163 8.07 14.25 -15.93
N GLU A 164 7.81 15.54 -15.71
CA GLU A 164 7.08 16.03 -14.56
C GLU A 164 5.63 15.50 -14.53
N ALA A 165 4.94 15.51 -15.68
CA ALA A 165 3.60 14.94 -15.83
C ALA A 165 3.56 13.45 -15.45
N ILE A 166 4.55 12.66 -15.90
CA ILE A 166 4.63 11.23 -15.57
C ILE A 166 4.99 11.03 -14.10
N ALA A 167 5.93 11.82 -13.57
CA ALA A 167 6.29 11.77 -12.16
C ALA A 167 5.06 12.04 -11.27
N HIS A 168 4.26 13.06 -11.59
CA HIS A 168 3.01 13.36 -10.90
C HIS A 168 2.00 12.21 -11.03
N ALA A 169 1.84 11.64 -12.23
CA ALA A 169 0.97 10.48 -12.41
C ALA A 169 1.40 9.25 -11.58
N MET A 170 2.71 9.02 -11.39
CA MET A 170 3.22 7.93 -10.53
C MET A 170 2.90 8.15 -9.04
N GLN A 171 2.54 9.36 -8.61
CA GLN A 171 2.18 9.66 -7.23
C GLN A 171 0.73 9.25 -6.93
N MET A 172 -0.16 9.34 -7.91
CA MET A 172 -1.60 9.09 -7.72
C MET A 172 -1.97 7.67 -7.25
N PRO A 173 -1.28 6.58 -7.68
CA PRO A 173 -1.51 5.25 -7.14
C PRO A 173 -1.38 5.14 -5.63
N PHE A 174 -0.56 5.98 -4.98
CA PHE A 174 -0.39 5.96 -3.52
C PHE A 174 -1.67 6.35 -2.76
N VAL A 175 -2.68 6.94 -3.42
CA VAL A 175 -4.04 7.16 -2.88
C VAL A 175 -4.69 5.87 -2.38
N THR A 176 -4.32 4.73 -2.96
CA THR A 176 -4.84 3.43 -2.52
C THR A 176 -4.42 3.06 -1.08
N ILE A 177 -3.32 3.61 -0.56
CA ILE A 177 -2.80 3.31 0.78
C ILE A 177 -3.73 3.83 1.89
N PRO A 178 -4.03 5.14 1.99
CA PRO A 178 -4.95 5.61 3.02
C PRO A 178 -6.38 5.09 2.81
N VAL A 179 -6.81 4.86 1.56
CA VAL A 179 -8.10 4.22 1.27
C VAL A 179 -8.15 2.81 1.89
N ALA A 180 -7.10 2.01 1.72
CA ALA A 180 -7.00 0.70 2.36
C ALA A 180 -7.02 0.82 3.91
N GLY A 181 -6.36 1.83 4.46
CA GLY A 181 -6.40 2.14 5.89
C GLY A 181 -7.81 2.46 6.40
N VAL A 182 -8.57 3.29 5.66
CA VAL A 182 -9.97 3.62 5.99
C VAL A 182 -10.87 2.39 5.89
N VAL A 183 -10.75 1.60 4.82
CA VAL A 183 -11.52 0.36 4.66
C VAL A 183 -11.21 -0.63 5.79
N MET A 184 -9.94 -0.76 6.17
CA MET A 184 -9.54 -1.60 7.29
C MET A 184 -10.11 -1.08 8.61
N LEU A 185 -10.12 0.24 8.82
CA LEU A 185 -10.73 0.86 10.00
C LEU A 185 -12.23 0.55 10.09
N PHE A 186 -12.97 0.70 8.98
CA PHE A 186 -14.38 0.33 8.93
C PHE A 186 -14.60 -1.15 9.21
N ALA A 187 -13.77 -2.02 8.62
CA ALA A 187 -13.83 -3.45 8.88
C ALA A 187 -13.59 -3.79 10.37
N THR A 188 -12.77 -3.00 11.08
CA THR A 188 -12.56 -3.22 12.53
C THR A 188 -13.84 -3.02 13.35
N PHE A 189 -14.73 -2.10 12.96
CA PHE A 189 -16.00 -1.89 13.66
C PHE A 189 -16.94 -3.08 13.53
N CYS A 190 -16.80 -3.86 12.46
CA CYS A 190 -17.54 -5.11 12.23
C CYS A 190 -16.90 -6.33 12.94
N MET A 191 -15.72 -6.18 13.56
CA MET A 191 -15.06 -7.28 14.25
C MET A 191 -15.63 -7.49 15.66
N LYS A 192 -15.70 -8.76 16.08
CA LYS A 192 -16.09 -9.11 17.44
C LYS A 192 -15.02 -8.65 18.44
N ARG A 193 -15.46 -8.10 19.56
CA ARG A 193 -14.59 -7.67 20.68
C ARG A 193 -14.25 -8.83 21.60
N GLU A 194 -13.61 -9.86 21.05
CA GLU A 194 -13.29 -11.09 21.78
C GLU A 194 -11.83 -11.11 22.24
N LYS A 195 -11.59 -11.62 23.46
CA LYS A 195 -10.24 -11.88 23.97
C LYS A 195 -9.76 -13.24 23.45
N LEU A 196 -8.73 -13.26 22.61
CA LEU A 196 -8.21 -14.48 21.98
C LEU A 196 -7.60 -15.47 22.97
N PHE A 197 -7.11 -15.00 24.12
CA PHE A 197 -6.40 -15.82 25.11
C PHE A 197 -7.11 -15.85 26.47
N SER A 198 -8.43 -16.03 26.49
CA SER A 198 -9.19 -16.04 27.76
C SER A 198 -9.09 -17.34 28.57
N ARG A 199 -8.36 -18.36 28.09
CA ARG A 199 -7.86 -19.46 28.91
C ARG A 199 -6.35 -19.36 28.99
N ALA A 200 -5.85 -18.82 30.10
CA ALA A 200 -4.57 -19.29 30.61
C ALA A 200 -4.78 -20.79 30.85
N VAL A 201 -4.23 -21.63 29.97
CA VAL A 201 -3.98 -23.02 30.32
C VAL A 201 -3.06 -22.92 31.52
N ALA A 202 -3.55 -23.34 32.69
CA ALA A 202 -2.71 -23.57 33.85
C ALA A 202 -1.54 -24.42 33.37
N VAL A 203 -0.33 -23.87 33.44
CA VAL A 203 0.90 -24.64 33.33
C VAL A 203 0.86 -25.56 34.55
N GLY A 204 0.34 -26.77 34.35
CA GLY A 204 0.37 -27.83 35.34
C GLY A 204 1.83 -28.21 35.57
N GLY A 205 2.27 -28.08 36.82
CA GLY A 205 3.45 -28.77 37.33
C GLY A 205 3.19 -30.25 37.55
#